data_AF-A0A6G0ZBC5-F1
#
_entry.id   AF-A0A6G0ZBC5-F1
#
_cell.length_a   1.000
_cell.length_b   1.000
_cell.length_c   1.000
_cell.angle_alpha   90.00
_cell.angle_beta   90.00
_cell.angle_gamma   90.00
#
_symmetry.space_group_name_H-M   'P 1'
#
loop_
_entity.id
_entity.type
_entity.pdbx_description
1 polymer ?
#
loop_
_entity_poly.entity_id
_entity_poly.type
_entity_poly.pdbx_seq_one_letter_code
_entity_poly.pdbx_strand_id
1 'polypeptide(L)'
;MGSGRKFGSRKYRTVVLIEKQNGLYVVFVNMSTYEVQISYLLTDLKGVVSYDKKVVLKFQHPEHEMLVMTGDIDTAKKFKEDLISLAKSLNLHIEELFPHSILSHFGSIVGCHTLQNMDVSTLRIIALENCYLPNLPEGLGNLTISSLSLNGSKLNIPTCGINTVWNWMTKRKISTSLNVLEMNSMGLERLPFEIIYLKRIQALSVSNNKLVSSIYRQLVF
;
A
#
# COMPACT_ATOMS: atom_id res chain seq x y z
N MET A 1 -24.03 -16.93 -7.34
CA MET A 1 -23.27 -15.72 -6.97
C MET A 1 -22.04 -16.17 -6.20
N GLY A 2 -20.84 -16.00 -6.76
CA GLY A 2 -19.61 -16.58 -6.21
C GLY A 2 -19.18 -15.91 -4.91
N SER A 3 -18.98 -16.68 -3.85
CA SER A 3 -18.48 -16.19 -2.56
C SER A 3 -16.96 -15.93 -2.66
N GLY A 4 -16.58 -14.75 -3.15
CA GLY A 4 -15.19 -14.29 -3.10
C GLY A 4 -14.71 -14.16 -1.64
N ARG A 5 -13.47 -14.57 -1.36
CA ARG A 5 -12.83 -14.33 -0.05
C ARG A 5 -12.21 -12.92 -0.06
N LYS A 6 -12.44 -12.12 0.99
CA LYS A 6 -12.09 -10.70 1.02
C LYS A 6 -11.20 -10.37 2.22
N PHE A 7 -10.20 -9.53 2.01
CA PHE A 7 -9.25 -9.04 3.02
C PHE A 7 -8.94 -7.57 2.78
N GLY A 8 -8.75 -6.77 3.83
CA GLY A 8 -8.48 -5.33 3.73
C GLY A 8 -9.48 -4.46 4.48
N SER A 9 -9.32 -3.14 4.41
CA SER A 9 -10.11 -2.22 5.22
C SER A 9 -11.46 -1.93 4.54
N ARG A 10 -12.58 -2.31 5.17
CA ARG A 10 -13.92 -1.97 4.65
C ARG A 10 -14.21 -0.47 4.66
N LYS A 11 -13.51 0.28 5.53
CA LYS A 11 -13.76 1.70 5.75
C LYS A 11 -12.98 2.60 4.78
N TYR A 12 -11.81 2.17 4.31
CA TYR A 12 -10.93 2.98 3.43
C TYR A 12 -10.41 2.26 2.22
N ARG A 13 -10.94 1.04 2.02
CA ARG A 13 -11.52 0.65 0.74
C ARG A 13 -10.41 0.13 -0.22
N THR A 14 -9.17 -0.09 0.27
CA THR A 14 -8.26 -1.10 -0.29
C THR A 14 -8.67 -2.50 0.14
N VAL A 15 -9.04 -3.34 -0.82
CA VAL A 15 -9.47 -4.72 -0.57
C VAL A 15 -8.72 -5.67 -1.48
N VAL A 16 -8.07 -6.67 -0.89
CA VAL A 16 -7.58 -7.87 -1.56
C VAL A 16 -8.71 -8.89 -1.60
N LEU A 17 -9.12 -9.29 -2.81
CA LEU A 17 -10.21 -10.21 -3.05
C LEU A 17 -9.66 -11.42 -3.78
N ILE A 18 -10.12 -12.62 -3.43
CA ILE A 18 -9.86 -13.83 -4.19
C ILE A 18 -11.19 -14.30 -4.73
N GLU A 19 -11.32 -14.31 -6.05
CA GLU A 19 -12.56 -14.68 -6.74
C GLU A 19 -12.28 -15.70 -7.83
N LYS A 20 -13.24 -16.60 -8.05
CA LYS A 20 -13.18 -17.56 -9.16
C LYS A 20 -13.85 -16.92 -10.38
N GLN A 21 -13.07 -16.65 -11.43
CA GLN A 21 -13.53 -16.12 -12.70
C GLN A 21 -13.15 -17.07 -13.82
N ASN A 22 -14.14 -17.49 -14.62
CA ASN A 22 -13.94 -18.38 -15.77
C ASN A 22 -13.13 -19.66 -15.44
N GLY A 23 -13.34 -20.22 -14.25
CA GLY A 23 -12.63 -21.42 -13.79
C GLY A 23 -11.31 -21.16 -13.08
N LEU A 24 -10.75 -19.95 -13.19
CA LEU A 24 -9.48 -19.54 -12.60
C LEU A 24 -9.70 -18.75 -11.31
N TYR A 25 -8.79 -18.88 -10.35
CA TYR A 25 -8.78 -18.03 -9.17
C TYR A 25 -7.92 -16.80 -9.45
N VAL A 26 -8.49 -15.62 -9.21
CA VAL A 26 -7.85 -14.32 -9.45
C VAL A 26 -7.79 -13.57 -8.13
N VAL A 27 -6.61 -13.04 -7.81
CA VAL A 27 -6.39 -12.12 -6.71
C VAL A 27 -6.54 -10.69 -7.23
N PHE A 28 -7.57 -10.00 -6.78
CA PHE A 28 -7.81 -8.61 -7.09
C PHE A 28 -7.38 -7.71 -5.95
N VAL A 29 -6.72 -6.62 -6.30
CA VAL A 29 -6.42 -5.52 -5.40
C VAL A 29 -7.25 -4.34 -5.86
N ASN A 30 -8.33 -4.09 -5.15
CA ASN A 30 -9.21 -2.97 -5.43
C ASN A 30 -8.78 -1.79 -4.57
N MET A 31 -8.30 -0.72 -5.20
CA MET A 31 -8.00 0.56 -4.55
C MET A 31 -9.05 1.59 -4.99
N SER A 32 -9.41 2.46 -4.06
CA SER A 32 -10.78 2.52 -3.63
C SER A 32 -11.69 3.51 -4.35
N THR A 33 -11.16 4.24 -5.32
CA THR A 33 -11.88 5.36 -5.95
C THR A 33 -11.90 5.39 -7.46
N TYR A 34 -11.11 4.57 -8.17
CA TYR A 34 -10.92 4.74 -9.62
C TYR A 34 -10.91 3.44 -10.45
N GLU A 35 -11.50 2.36 -9.95
CA GLU A 35 -11.50 1.06 -10.66
C GLU A 35 -10.09 0.57 -11.04
N VAL A 36 -9.03 1.05 -10.37
CA VAL A 36 -7.67 0.54 -10.55
C VAL A 36 -7.62 -0.81 -9.85
N GLN A 37 -8.02 -1.83 -10.61
CA GLN A 37 -8.01 -3.22 -10.23
C GLN A 37 -6.71 -3.80 -10.75
N ILE A 38 -5.73 -3.92 -9.85
CA ILE A 38 -4.58 -4.77 -10.17
C ILE A 38 -5.03 -6.20 -9.91
N SER A 39 -4.85 -7.05 -10.91
CA SER A 39 -5.24 -8.45 -10.83
C SER A 39 -4.03 -9.34 -11.06
N TYR A 40 -3.98 -10.44 -10.32
CA TYR A 40 -2.97 -11.47 -10.45
C TYR A 40 -3.68 -12.81 -10.51
N LEU A 41 -3.18 -13.74 -11.31
CA LEU A 41 -3.65 -15.11 -11.20
C LEU A 41 -3.16 -15.69 -9.87
N LEU A 42 -4.01 -16.41 -9.17
CA LEU A 42 -3.61 -17.08 -7.92
C LEU A 42 -2.50 -18.11 -8.17
N THR A 43 -2.45 -18.70 -9.38
CA THR A 43 -1.39 -19.63 -9.81
C THR A 43 -0.01 -18.97 -9.88
N ASP A 44 0.07 -17.65 -10.01
CA ASP A 44 1.34 -16.91 -9.99
C ASP A 44 1.80 -16.56 -8.57
N LEU A 45 1.00 -16.86 -7.54
CA LEU A 45 1.37 -16.60 -6.15
C LEU A 45 2.49 -17.55 -5.72
N LYS A 46 3.69 -16.99 -5.52
CA LYS A 46 4.88 -17.71 -5.07
C LYS A 46 5.07 -17.69 -3.57
N GLY A 47 4.63 -16.62 -2.91
CA GLY A 47 4.91 -16.46 -1.50
C GLY A 47 3.87 -15.64 -0.76
N VAL A 48 3.66 -16.03 0.49
CA VAL A 48 2.78 -15.33 1.42
C VAL A 48 3.49 -15.23 2.76
N VAL A 49 3.72 -14.01 3.22
CA VAL A 49 4.25 -13.77 4.55
C VAL A 49 3.30 -12.88 5.33
N SER A 50 3.06 -13.24 6.59
CA SER A 50 2.30 -12.41 7.51
C SER A 50 3.15 -12.12 8.74
N TYR A 51 3.10 -10.89 9.23
CA TYR A 51 3.70 -10.52 10.49
C TYR A 51 2.82 -9.47 11.16
N ASP A 52 2.29 -9.80 12.34
CA ASP A 52 1.34 -8.95 13.05
C ASP A 52 0.17 -8.54 12.11
N LYS A 53 -0.06 -7.25 11.92
CA LYS A 53 -1.14 -6.67 11.12
C LYS A 53 -0.85 -6.62 9.61
N LYS A 54 0.20 -7.28 9.15
CA LYS A 54 0.74 -7.13 7.79
C LYS A 54 0.69 -8.43 7.03
N VAL A 55 0.35 -8.33 5.75
CA VAL A 55 0.40 -9.43 4.79
C VAL A 55 1.17 -8.96 3.56
N VAL A 56 2.15 -9.75 3.14
CA VAL A 56 2.85 -9.60 1.87
C VAL A 56 2.49 -10.76 0.97
N LEU A 57 2.06 -10.44 -0.25
CA LEU A 57 1.87 -11.40 -1.33
C LEU A 57 2.95 -11.17 -2.38
N LYS A 58 3.62 -12.26 -2.79
CA LYS A 58 4.64 -12.25 -3.84
C LYS A 58 4.16 -13.04 -5.05
N PHE A 59 4.14 -12.39 -6.21
CA PHE A 59 3.71 -12.96 -7.47
C PHE A 59 4.90 -13.16 -8.41
N GLN A 60 4.85 -14.18 -9.26
CA GLN A 60 5.87 -14.45 -10.28
C GLN A 60 5.65 -13.65 -11.56
N HIS A 61 4.39 -13.51 -11.99
CA HIS A 61 4.05 -12.89 -13.27
C HIS A 61 2.96 -11.81 -13.08
N PRO A 62 3.31 -10.53 -13.27
CA PRO A 62 4.67 -10.00 -13.21
C PRO A 62 5.32 -10.21 -11.83
N GLU A 63 6.65 -10.12 -11.75
CA GLU A 63 7.38 -10.29 -10.47
C GLU A 63 7.14 -9.10 -9.54
N HIS A 64 6.06 -9.18 -8.77
CA HIS A 64 5.54 -8.10 -7.95
C HIS A 64 5.36 -8.55 -6.50
N GLU A 65 5.62 -7.64 -5.58
CA GLU A 65 5.26 -7.77 -4.19
C GLU A 65 4.21 -6.71 -3.82
N MET A 66 3.26 -7.14 -3.00
CA MET A 66 2.21 -6.29 -2.45
C MET A 66 2.23 -6.39 -0.94
N LEU A 67 2.37 -5.24 -0.27
CA LEU A 67 2.25 -5.11 1.17
C LEU A 67 0.90 -4.48 1.53
N VAL A 68 0.11 -5.20 2.32
CA VAL A 68 -1.17 -4.71 2.86
C VAL A 68 -1.15 -4.77 4.38
N MET A 69 -1.55 -3.66 5.01
CA MET A 69 -1.76 -3.57 6.44
C MET A 69 -3.25 -3.50 6.78
N THR A 70 -3.64 -4.16 7.87
CA THR A 70 -5.01 -4.13 8.43
C THR A 70 -4.99 -3.61 9.86
N GLY A 71 -6.11 -3.04 10.33
CA GLY A 71 -6.24 -2.63 11.73
C GLY A 71 -6.36 -3.81 12.69
N ASP A 72 -6.71 -4.99 12.16
CA ASP A 72 -7.10 -6.20 12.90
C ASP A 72 -6.18 -7.38 12.55
N ILE A 73 -5.45 -7.86 13.56
CA ILE A 73 -4.49 -8.97 13.46
C ILE A 73 -5.18 -10.31 13.17
N ASP A 74 -6.37 -10.53 13.72
CA ASP A 74 -7.10 -11.78 13.54
C ASP A 74 -7.61 -11.89 12.10
N THR A 75 -8.03 -10.75 11.53
CA THR A 75 -8.37 -10.66 10.10
C THR A 75 -7.17 -10.98 9.20
N ALA A 76 -5.95 -10.49 9.53
CA ALA A 76 -4.73 -10.81 8.77
C ALA A 76 -4.41 -12.30 8.80
N LYS A 77 -4.45 -12.88 10.00
CA LYS A 77 -4.17 -14.30 10.24
C LYS A 77 -5.18 -15.18 9.52
N LYS A 78 -6.48 -14.90 9.67
CA LYS A 78 -7.55 -15.63 9.01
C LYS A 78 -7.43 -15.58 7.48
N PHE A 79 -7.13 -14.41 6.91
CA PHE A 79 -6.91 -14.30 5.47
C PHE A 79 -5.72 -15.16 4.99
N LYS A 80 -4.59 -15.15 5.70
CA LYS A 80 -3.45 -16.02 5.39
C LYS A 80 -3.85 -17.49 5.43
N GLU A 81 -4.54 -17.92 6.49
CA GLU A 81 -4.99 -19.31 6.65
C GLU A 81 -5.92 -19.73 5.51
N ASP A 82 -6.90 -18.89 5.18
CA ASP A 82 -7.82 -19.10 4.07
C ASP A 82 -7.06 -19.19 2.73
N LEU A 83 -6.12 -18.30 2.48
CA LEU A 83 -5.32 -18.26 1.26
C LEU A 83 -4.45 -19.51 1.12
N ILE A 84 -3.75 -19.92 2.19
CA ILE A 84 -2.93 -21.14 2.21
C ILE A 84 -3.80 -22.38 2.01
N SER A 85 -4.95 -22.45 2.66
CA SER A 85 -5.90 -23.56 2.50
C SER A 85 -6.37 -23.69 1.04
N LEU A 86 -6.72 -22.56 0.41
CA LEU A 86 -7.10 -22.53 -0.99
C LEU A 86 -5.95 -22.95 -1.91
N ALA A 87 -4.75 -22.41 -1.68
CA ALA A 87 -3.57 -22.74 -2.48
C ALA A 87 -3.22 -24.24 -2.41
N LYS A 88 -3.29 -24.84 -1.21
CA LYS A 88 -3.12 -26.29 -1.02
C LYS A 88 -4.15 -27.09 -1.82
N SER A 89 -5.43 -26.67 -1.80
CA SER A 89 -6.48 -27.34 -2.57
C SER A 89 -6.27 -27.28 -4.09
N LEU A 90 -5.46 -26.33 -4.55
CA LEU A 90 -5.09 -26.12 -5.95
C LEU A 90 -3.71 -26.68 -6.29
N ASN A 91 -3.05 -27.39 -5.36
CA ASN A 91 -1.68 -27.90 -5.48
C ASN A 91 -0.64 -26.81 -5.84
N LEU A 92 -0.84 -25.60 -5.34
CA LEU A 92 0.11 -24.50 -5.52
C LEU A 92 1.22 -24.57 -4.48
N HIS A 93 2.47 -24.41 -4.92
CA HIS A 93 3.62 -24.32 -4.03
C HIS A 93 3.79 -22.86 -3.58
N ILE A 94 3.46 -22.59 -2.31
CA ILE A 94 3.66 -21.26 -1.69
C ILE A 94 4.80 -21.36 -0.69
N GLU A 95 5.79 -20.49 -0.86
CA GLU A 95 6.93 -20.37 0.05
C GLU A 95 6.75 -19.21 1.02
N GLU A 96 7.34 -19.30 2.21
CA GLU A 96 7.47 -18.14 3.11
C GLU A 96 8.70 -17.30 2.72
N LEU A 97 8.69 -16.79 1.48
CA LEU A 97 9.77 -15.95 0.94
C LEU A 97 9.47 -14.46 1.14
N PHE A 98 9.71 -13.95 2.35
CA PHE A 98 9.86 -12.51 2.56
C PHE A 98 10.64 -12.23 3.85
N PRO A 99 11.65 -11.34 3.84
CA PRO A 99 12.39 -11.02 5.05
C PRO A 99 11.45 -10.42 6.12
N HIS A 100 11.19 -11.15 7.20
CA HIS A 100 10.36 -10.69 8.31
C HIS A 100 10.87 -9.37 8.92
N SER A 101 12.18 -9.13 8.85
CA SER A 101 12.81 -7.88 9.27
C SER A 101 12.28 -6.66 8.50
N ILE A 102 11.80 -6.79 7.26
CA ILE A 102 11.22 -5.67 6.52
C ILE A 102 9.87 -5.26 7.13
N LEU A 103 9.07 -6.24 7.54
CA LEU A 103 7.72 -6.02 8.04
C LEU A 103 7.68 -5.32 9.40
N SER A 104 8.73 -5.44 10.21
CA SER A 104 8.82 -4.70 11.47
C SER A 104 9.04 -3.20 11.28
N HIS A 105 9.50 -2.73 10.11
CA HIS A 105 9.76 -1.32 9.84
C HIS A 105 8.52 -0.53 9.43
N PHE A 106 7.58 -1.15 8.70
CA PHE A 106 6.35 -0.48 8.31
C PHE A 106 5.43 -0.27 9.52
N GLY A 107 5.04 0.98 9.81
CA GLY A 107 4.19 1.31 10.96
C GLY A 107 4.87 1.25 12.34
N SER A 108 6.19 1.08 12.39
CA SER A 108 6.98 1.23 13.62
C SER A 108 7.59 2.62 13.70
N ILE A 109 7.57 3.21 14.90
CA ILE A 109 8.11 4.56 15.20
C ILE A 109 9.66 4.57 15.13
N VAL A 110 10.30 3.39 15.16
CA VAL A 110 11.72 3.24 15.51
C VAL A 110 12.66 3.15 14.29
N GLY A 111 12.17 3.17 13.05
CA GLY A 111 13.00 2.88 11.86
C GLY A 111 13.00 3.95 10.77
N CYS A 112 13.59 5.13 10.99
CA CYS A 112 13.55 6.22 10.01
C CYS A 112 14.50 6.03 8.79
N HIS A 113 15.51 5.15 8.88
CA HIS A 113 16.58 5.04 7.86
C HIS A 113 16.72 3.66 7.19
N THR A 114 15.95 2.66 7.61
CA THR A 114 16.31 1.24 7.39
C THR A 114 15.93 0.64 6.03
N LEU A 115 15.15 1.34 5.20
CA LEU A 115 14.81 0.85 3.85
C LEU A 115 15.90 1.15 2.79
N GLN A 116 16.96 1.90 3.12
CA GLN A 116 17.95 2.35 2.12
C GLN A 116 18.82 1.22 1.54
N ASN A 117 19.00 0.12 2.28
CA ASN A 117 19.90 -0.98 1.92
C ASN A 117 19.16 -2.31 1.63
N MET A 118 17.83 -2.26 1.49
CA MET A 118 17.03 -3.48 1.34
C MET A 118 16.62 -3.69 -0.12
N ASP A 119 16.77 -4.92 -0.61
CA ASP A 119 16.28 -5.32 -1.93
C ASP A 119 14.76 -5.56 -1.89
N VAL A 120 14.02 -4.47 -2.01
CA VAL A 120 12.56 -4.42 -2.21
C VAL A 120 12.25 -3.94 -3.63
N SER A 121 13.10 -4.33 -4.59
CA SER A 121 13.03 -3.88 -5.99
C SER A 121 11.76 -4.34 -6.71
N THR A 122 11.09 -5.36 -6.20
CA THR A 122 9.84 -5.97 -6.70
C THR A 122 8.59 -5.42 -6.00
N LEU A 123 8.72 -4.64 -4.92
CA LEU A 123 7.59 -4.01 -4.24
C LEU A 123 6.94 -2.96 -5.14
N ARG A 124 5.65 -3.12 -5.43
CA ARG A 124 4.88 -2.24 -6.33
C ARG A 124 3.71 -1.56 -5.66
N ILE A 125 3.06 -2.25 -4.74
CA ILE A 125 1.84 -1.76 -4.08
C ILE A 125 2.07 -1.75 -2.58
N ILE A 126 1.82 -0.60 -1.96
CA ILE A 126 1.85 -0.45 -0.51
C ILE A 126 0.51 0.15 -0.06
N ALA A 127 -0.19 -0.56 0.83
CA ALA A 127 -1.40 -0.07 1.48
C ALA A 127 -1.20 0.01 3.00
N LEU A 128 -0.96 1.22 3.50
CA LEU A 128 -0.80 1.56 4.92
C LEU A 128 -2.05 2.32 5.39
N GLU A 129 -3.20 1.65 5.44
CA GLU A 129 -4.47 2.26 5.83
C GLU A 129 -4.73 2.13 7.34
N ASN A 130 -5.37 3.13 7.94
CA ASN A 130 -5.68 3.17 9.39
C ASN A 130 -4.49 2.98 10.33
N CYS A 131 -3.31 3.35 9.85
CA CYS A 131 -2.10 3.26 10.63
C CYS A 131 -1.86 4.56 11.38
N TYR A 132 -1.33 4.44 12.60
CA TYR A 132 -0.67 5.57 13.23
C TYR A 132 0.77 5.61 12.70
N LEU A 133 1.04 6.57 11.82
CA LEU A 133 2.30 6.71 11.10
C LEU A 133 2.94 8.04 11.54
N PRO A 134 3.61 8.12 12.71
CA PRO A 134 4.17 9.41 13.15
C PRO A 134 5.13 10.02 12.13
N ASN A 135 5.75 9.19 11.30
CA ASN A 135 6.51 9.56 10.11
C ASN A 135 6.37 8.46 9.04
N LEU A 136 6.59 8.83 7.77
CA LEU A 136 6.94 7.86 6.74
C LEU A 136 8.48 7.85 6.61
N PRO A 137 9.12 6.67 6.58
CA PRO A 137 10.58 6.59 6.50
C PRO A 137 11.06 7.22 5.19
N GLU A 138 12.16 7.98 5.24
CA GLU A 138 12.72 8.63 4.04
C GLU A 138 13.02 7.62 2.92
N GLY A 139 13.41 6.40 3.30
CA GLY A 139 13.67 5.31 2.38
C GLY A 139 12.47 4.88 1.53
N LEU A 140 11.23 5.27 1.89
CA LEU A 140 10.06 5.12 1.01
C LEU A 140 10.30 5.79 -0.36
N GLY A 141 11.00 6.91 -0.38
CA GLY A 141 11.31 7.62 -1.63
C GLY A 141 12.30 6.89 -2.54
N ASN A 142 13.01 5.89 -2.01
CA ASN A 142 13.94 5.04 -2.76
C ASN A 142 13.26 3.80 -3.37
N LEU A 143 11.95 3.65 -3.20
CA LEU A 143 11.18 2.55 -3.78
C LEU A 143 10.68 2.90 -5.18
N THR A 144 10.53 1.87 -6.02
CA THR A 144 9.91 1.98 -7.36
C THR A 144 8.46 1.48 -7.30
N ILE A 145 7.69 2.00 -6.34
CA ILE A 145 6.28 1.63 -6.18
C ILE A 145 5.41 2.37 -7.19
N SER A 146 4.34 1.72 -7.65
CA SER A 146 3.34 2.29 -8.56
C SER A 146 2.08 2.76 -7.82
N SER A 147 1.82 2.22 -6.64
CA SER A 147 0.68 2.64 -5.82
C SER A 147 1.00 2.72 -4.33
N LEU A 148 0.52 3.80 -3.71
CA LEU A 148 0.58 4.03 -2.27
C LEU A 148 -0.81 4.46 -1.75
N SER A 149 -1.37 3.71 -0.81
CA SER A 149 -2.54 4.12 -0.02
C SER A 149 -2.14 4.41 1.41
N LEU A 150 -2.51 5.60 1.89
CA LEU A 150 -2.38 6.08 3.27
C LEU A 150 -3.75 6.36 3.90
N ASN A 151 -4.83 5.84 3.32
CA ASN A 151 -6.18 6.25 3.69
C ASN A 151 -6.49 6.01 5.18
N GLY A 152 -7.09 7.01 5.82
CA GLY A 152 -7.46 6.97 7.24
C GLY A 152 -6.27 6.91 8.20
N SER A 153 -5.04 6.94 7.70
CA SER A 153 -3.84 6.95 8.52
C SER A 153 -3.58 8.34 9.09
N LYS A 154 -3.06 8.37 10.30
CA LYS A 154 -2.65 9.60 10.98
C LYS A 154 -1.16 9.80 10.78
N LEU A 155 -0.79 10.84 10.05
CA LEU A 155 0.58 11.33 10.02
C LEU A 155 0.72 12.45 11.04
N ASN A 156 1.84 12.54 11.75
CA ASN A 156 2.13 13.77 12.51
C ASN A 156 2.40 14.87 11.49
N ILE A 157 1.42 15.73 11.27
CA ILE A 157 1.59 16.93 10.45
C ILE A 157 2.20 17.97 11.40
N PRO A 158 3.48 18.36 11.23
CA PRO A 158 4.09 19.33 12.13
C PRO A 158 3.31 20.64 12.04
N THR A 159 2.92 21.17 13.20
CA THR A 159 2.21 22.45 13.35
C THR A 159 3.05 23.66 12.95
N CYS A 160 4.38 23.48 12.81
CA CYS A 160 5.32 24.51 12.39
C CYS A 160 6.37 23.96 11.39
N GLY A 161 6.21 24.29 10.10
CA GLY A 161 7.26 24.69 9.16
C GLY A 161 8.37 23.73 8.70
N ILE A 162 8.73 22.67 9.44
CA ILE A 162 9.77 21.72 9.01
C ILE A 162 9.10 20.52 8.36
N ASN A 163 9.00 20.56 7.03
CA ASN A 163 8.20 19.66 6.19
C ASN A 163 8.86 18.29 5.91
N THR A 164 9.60 17.72 6.87
CA THR A 164 10.36 16.47 6.65
C THR A 164 9.49 15.22 6.46
N VAL A 165 8.21 15.30 6.84
CA VAL A 165 7.25 14.18 6.79
C VAL A 165 6.97 13.71 5.36
N TRP A 166 7.10 14.61 4.38
CA TRP A 166 6.75 14.37 2.98
C TRP A 166 7.95 14.37 2.03
N ASN A 167 9.17 14.52 2.56
CA ASN A 167 10.41 14.59 1.77
C ASN A 167 10.63 13.37 0.87
N TRP A 168 10.04 12.22 1.20
CA TRP A 168 10.10 11.03 0.35
C TRP A 168 9.56 11.30 -1.06
N MET A 169 8.58 12.19 -1.24
CA MET A 169 8.03 12.54 -2.56
C MET A 169 9.05 13.22 -3.49
N THR A 170 10.06 13.87 -2.91
CA THR A 170 11.11 14.56 -3.66
C THR A 170 12.16 13.62 -4.24
N LYS A 171 12.17 12.35 -3.81
CA LYS A 171 13.17 11.37 -4.23
C LYS A 171 12.90 10.89 -5.66
N ARG A 172 13.98 10.72 -6.43
CA ARG A 172 13.93 10.44 -7.88
C ARG A 172 13.13 9.17 -8.22
N LYS A 173 13.29 8.09 -7.44
CA LYS A 173 12.65 6.80 -7.76
C LYS A 173 11.14 6.92 -7.64
N ILE A 174 10.63 7.29 -6.47
CA ILE A 174 9.18 7.38 -6.25
C ILE A 174 8.52 8.46 -7.13
N SER A 175 9.17 9.61 -7.34
CA SER A 175 8.65 10.70 -8.19
C SER A 175 8.44 10.28 -9.65
N THR A 176 9.14 9.23 -10.10
CA THR A 176 9.09 8.72 -11.48
C THR A 176 8.52 7.30 -11.58
N SER A 177 7.96 6.78 -10.49
CA SER A 177 7.31 5.47 -10.47
C SER A 177 5.87 5.50 -9.96
N LEU A 178 5.55 6.41 -9.03
CA LEU A 178 4.25 6.43 -8.36
C LEU A 178 3.17 6.96 -9.29
N ASN A 179 2.16 6.12 -9.57
CA ASN A 179 1.03 6.43 -10.44
C ASN A 179 -0.24 6.72 -9.63
N VAL A 180 -0.42 6.03 -8.50
CA VAL A 180 -1.62 6.16 -7.66
C VAL A 180 -1.20 6.56 -6.25
N LEU A 181 -1.77 7.66 -5.75
CA LEU A 181 -1.62 8.09 -4.36
C LEU A 181 -3.00 8.34 -3.73
N GLU A 182 -3.34 7.56 -2.70
CA GLU A 182 -4.57 7.75 -1.92
C GLU A 182 -4.23 8.25 -0.51
N MET A 183 -4.79 9.39 -0.13
CA MET A 183 -4.60 10.09 1.15
C MET A 183 -5.95 10.54 1.74
N ASN A 184 -6.97 9.69 1.60
CA ASN A 184 -8.34 10.01 2.03
C ASN A 184 -8.45 10.01 3.56
N SER A 185 -9.30 10.88 4.12
CA SER A 185 -9.66 10.88 5.54
C SER A 185 -8.47 10.97 6.51
N MET A 186 -7.39 11.65 6.12
CA MET A 186 -6.19 11.81 6.95
C MET A 186 -6.24 13.08 7.82
N GLY A 187 -7.29 13.89 7.67
CA GLY A 187 -7.44 15.17 8.38
C GLY A 187 -6.53 16.28 7.84
N LEU A 188 -6.07 16.16 6.60
CA LEU A 188 -5.21 17.18 5.96
C LEU A 188 -5.96 18.50 5.86
N GLU A 189 -5.33 19.59 6.31
CA GLU A 189 -5.82 20.96 6.10
C GLU A 189 -5.26 21.57 4.81
N ARG A 190 -4.11 21.07 4.35
CA ARG A 190 -3.44 21.44 3.09
C ARG A 190 -2.79 20.20 2.49
N LEU A 191 -2.61 20.20 1.18
CA LEU A 191 -1.76 19.21 0.53
C LEU A 191 -0.29 19.53 0.80
N PRO A 192 0.58 18.51 0.95
CA PRO A 192 2.01 18.73 1.04
C PRO A 192 2.51 19.33 -0.28
N PHE A 193 3.33 20.38 -0.18
CA PHE A 193 3.92 21.03 -1.36
C PHE A 193 4.71 20.05 -2.22
N GLU A 194 5.36 19.07 -1.59
CA GLU A 194 6.20 18.07 -2.24
C GLU A 194 5.43 17.18 -3.24
N ILE A 195 4.10 17.22 -3.23
CA ILE A 195 3.27 16.50 -4.20
C ILE A 195 3.59 16.88 -5.65
N ILE A 196 4.07 18.11 -5.89
CA ILE A 196 4.47 18.59 -7.23
C ILE A 196 5.64 17.79 -7.83
N TYR A 197 6.41 17.09 -7.00
CA TYR A 197 7.52 16.26 -7.48
C TYR A 197 7.05 14.92 -8.03
N LEU A 198 5.82 14.49 -7.77
CA LEU A 198 5.29 13.20 -8.21
C LEU A 198 4.82 13.24 -9.67
N LYS A 199 5.79 13.22 -10.61
CA LYS A 199 5.60 13.47 -12.05
C LYS A 199 4.76 12.44 -12.81
N ARG A 200 4.53 11.26 -12.24
CA ARG A 200 3.76 10.17 -12.89
C ARG A 200 2.40 9.90 -12.28
N ILE A 201 1.96 10.71 -11.32
CA ILE A 201 0.64 10.55 -10.73
C ILE A 201 -0.43 10.65 -11.82
N GLN A 202 -1.19 9.57 -11.97
CA GLN A 202 -2.36 9.46 -12.82
C GLN A 202 -3.65 9.56 -11.99
N ALA A 203 -3.59 9.10 -10.74
CA ALA A 203 -4.71 9.18 -9.81
C ALA A 203 -4.25 9.69 -8.44
N LEU A 204 -4.88 10.79 -7.99
CA LEU A 204 -4.72 11.35 -6.66
C LEU A 204 -6.08 11.36 -5.97
N SER A 205 -6.17 10.78 -4.78
CA SER A 205 -7.40 10.76 -3.98
C SER A 205 -7.13 11.41 -2.62
N VAL A 206 -7.81 12.52 -2.33
CA VAL A 206 -7.63 13.32 -1.09
C VAL A 206 -8.97 13.65 -0.44
N SER A 207 -9.96 12.80 -0.69
CA SER A 207 -11.34 12.94 -0.21
C SER A 207 -11.43 12.90 1.31
N ASN A 208 -12.49 13.50 1.86
CA ASN A 208 -12.77 13.51 3.31
C ASN A 208 -11.65 14.10 4.17
N ASN A 209 -10.85 14.99 3.59
CA ASN A 209 -9.91 15.84 4.34
C ASN A 209 -10.56 17.19 4.67
N LYS A 210 -9.83 18.03 5.43
CA LYS A 210 -10.24 19.38 5.84
C LYS A 210 -9.56 20.45 4.98
N LEU A 211 -9.36 20.16 3.70
CA LEU A 211 -8.59 21.03 2.80
C LEU A 211 -9.25 22.40 2.72
N VAL A 212 -8.54 23.43 3.18
CA VAL A 212 -8.98 24.81 3.03
C VAL A 212 -8.37 25.39 1.76
N SER A 213 -9.21 26.00 0.92
CA SER A 213 -8.76 26.75 -0.24
C SER A 213 -8.12 28.05 0.24
N SER A 214 -6.82 28.01 0.54
CA SER A 214 -6.04 29.26 0.63
C SER A 214 -5.69 29.67 -0.80
N ILE A 215 -6.44 30.65 -1.30
CA ILE A 215 -6.17 31.37 -2.54
C ILE A 215 -4.71 31.83 -2.53
N TYR A 216 -3.87 31.27 -3.41
CA TYR A 216 -2.99 31.94 -4.38
C TYR A 216 -2.08 30.90 -5.07
N ARG A 217 -2.32 30.70 -6.38
CA ARG A 217 -1.40 30.16 -7.40
C ARG A 217 -0.38 29.08 -6.96
N GLN A 218 -0.74 27.80 -6.93
CA GLN A 218 0.30 26.74 -6.98
C GLN A 218 -0.02 25.47 -7.76
N LEU A 219 -1.14 25.38 -8.49
CA LEU A 219 -1.36 24.26 -9.41
C LEU A 219 -1.94 24.78 -10.72
N VAL A 220 -1.06 25.08 -11.67
CA VAL A 220 -1.38 25.01 -13.09
C VAL A 220 -0.90 23.63 -13.53
N PHE A 221 -1.83 22.77 -13.92
CA PHE A 221 -1.54 21.45 -14.49
C PHE A 221 -1.05 21.60 -15.93
#